data_AF-Q1IKX3-F1
#
_entry.id   AF-Q1IKX3-F1
#
_cell.length_a   1.000
_cell.length_b   1.000
_cell.length_c   1.000
_cell.angle_alpha   90.00
_cell.angle_beta   90.00
_cell.angle_gamma   90.00
#
_symmetry.space_group_name_H-M   'P 1'
#
loop_
_entity.id
_entity.type
_entity.pdbx_description
1 polymer ?
#
loop_
_entity_poly.entity_id
_entity_poly.type
_entity_poly.pdbx_seq_one_letter_code
_entity_poly.pdbx_strand_id
1 'polypeptide(L)'
;MSKKGVKKRRVAIPAGISAKVLFLSDRTCCVCRQSGKPVQIHHIDENPSNNAIENLAVLCFECHNLTMLIGGFAKKLDAEQIILYRADWARIVSFQRMVEEKRESEFVQADDQIDYVTSTAEALRENKAYELLAMHYNTYGGIDLRDKYIEKAIRSGTSAESELFLRSLQGRADLVPNEKVSEIISRQQRDKSYLSLGRTYAKINDWPNAVKHYCLGIAESIDGGNQFSAAYYLKELCDAGAVAKLFELELESRSKIGDLWWQVRCLEELGWNSELDALLVAKRSEIEASNDLLLLPKLYLALGERKRAITALKTQAASADRFSSADRKRPRGGSDKKRRKS
;
A
#
# COMPACT_ATOMS: atom_id res chain seq x y z
N MET A 1 68.95 -38.05 -13.77
CA MET A 1 67.90 -38.64 -14.62
C MET A 1 66.67 -37.76 -14.55
N SER A 2 66.36 -37.04 -15.63
CA SER A 2 65.24 -36.09 -15.70
C SER A 2 63.93 -36.83 -15.96
N LYS A 3 62.91 -36.66 -15.10
CA LYS A 3 61.58 -37.26 -15.30
C LYS A 3 60.91 -36.56 -16.49
N LYS A 4 60.82 -37.25 -17.63
CA LYS A 4 59.97 -36.87 -18.77
C LYS A 4 58.52 -36.80 -18.32
N GLY A 5 57.93 -35.60 -18.33
CA GLY A 5 56.50 -35.39 -18.05
C GLY A 5 55.62 -36.01 -19.15
N VAL A 6 54.62 -36.79 -18.75
CA VAL A 6 53.59 -37.34 -19.64
C VAL A 6 52.79 -36.17 -20.22
N LYS A 7 52.73 -36.03 -21.55
CA LYS A 7 51.92 -35.01 -22.22
C LYS A 7 50.43 -35.29 -21.96
N LYS A 8 49.75 -34.39 -21.22
CA LYS A 8 48.29 -34.46 -21.03
C LYS A 8 47.59 -34.36 -22.40
N ARG A 9 46.71 -35.32 -22.73
CA ARG A 9 45.88 -35.31 -23.95
C ARG A 9 44.86 -34.16 -23.84
N ARG A 10 44.98 -33.14 -24.69
CA ARG A 10 44.00 -32.04 -24.73
C ARG A 10 42.71 -32.55 -25.35
N VAL A 11 41.61 -32.52 -24.60
CA VAL A 11 40.26 -32.78 -25.09
C VAL A 11 39.62 -31.43 -25.38
N ALA A 12 39.04 -31.25 -26.56
CA ALA A 12 38.36 -30.00 -26.88
C ALA A 12 37.10 -29.85 -25.99
N ILE A 13 36.80 -28.63 -25.55
CA ILE A 13 35.54 -28.34 -24.85
C ILE A 13 34.40 -28.49 -25.86
N PRO A 14 33.35 -29.29 -25.58
CA PRO A 14 32.19 -29.40 -26.46
C PRO A 14 31.56 -28.02 -26.73
N ALA A 15 31.11 -27.78 -27.97
CA ALA A 15 30.61 -26.48 -28.41
C ALA A 15 29.46 -25.94 -27.54
N GLY A 16 28.50 -26.80 -27.15
CA GLY A 16 27.38 -26.40 -26.29
C GLY A 16 27.81 -25.99 -24.88
N ILE A 17 28.84 -26.63 -24.32
CA ILE A 17 29.41 -26.26 -23.02
C ILE A 17 30.14 -24.92 -23.13
N SER A 18 30.94 -24.76 -24.18
CA SER A 18 31.64 -23.49 -24.46
C SER A 18 30.66 -22.33 -24.61
N ALA A 19 29.59 -22.51 -25.41
CA ALA A 19 28.56 -21.51 -25.61
C ALA A 19 27.85 -21.14 -24.30
N LYS A 20 27.49 -22.14 -23.48
CA LYS A 20 26.84 -21.92 -22.19
C LYS A 20 27.73 -21.17 -21.20
N VAL A 21 29.00 -21.53 -21.08
CA VAL A 21 29.96 -20.85 -20.20
C VAL A 21 30.18 -19.39 -20.64
N LEU A 22 30.28 -19.15 -21.95
CA LEU A 22 30.38 -17.80 -22.52
C LEU A 22 29.10 -16.99 -22.28
N PHE A 23 27.92 -17.60 -22.41
CA PHE A 23 26.65 -16.93 -22.14
C PHE A 23 26.50 -16.56 -20.66
N LEU A 24 26.81 -17.47 -19.74
CA LEU A 24 26.70 -17.24 -18.29
C LEU A 24 27.67 -16.17 -17.76
N SER A 25 28.75 -15.92 -18.48
CA SER A 25 29.75 -14.89 -18.16
C SER A 25 29.60 -13.62 -18.99
N ASP A 26 28.55 -13.53 -19.81
CA ASP A 26 28.34 -12.44 -20.77
C ASP A 26 29.58 -12.16 -21.64
N ARG A 27 30.26 -13.23 -22.05
CA ARG A 27 31.53 -13.21 -22.80
C ARG A 27 32.60 -12.31 -22.18
N THR A 28 32.54 -12.12 -20.86
CA THR A 28 33.35 -11.16 -20.13
C THR A 28 34.17 -11.88 -19.06
N CYS A 29 35.39 -11.40 -18.81
CA CYS A 29 36.28 -11.98 -17.81
C CYS A 29 35.65 -11.89 -16.41
N CYS A 30 35.56 -13.02 -15.69
CA CYS A 30 34.95 -13.02 -14.35
C CYS A 30 35.75 -12.25 -13.29
N VAL A 31 37.05 -12.01 -13.52
CA VAL A 31 37.95 -11.33 -12.60
C VAL A 31 37.89 -9.82 -12.78
N CYS A 32 38.26 -9.30 -13.95
CA CYS A 32 38.33 -7.85 -14.18
C CYS A 32 37.02 -7.24 -14.68
N ARG A 33 36.10 -8.07 -15.21
CA ARG A 33 34.77 -7.66 -15.71
C ARG A 33 34.78 -6.61 -16.81
N GLN A 34 35.92 -6.42 -17.46
CA GLN A 34 36.04 -5.48 -18.58
C GLN A 34 35.49 -6.13 -19.85
N SER A 35 34.40 -5.58 -20.37
CA SER A 35 33.77 -6.01 -21.61
C SER A 35 34.67 -5.70 -22.82
N GLY A 36 34.42 -6.39 -23.94
CA GLY A 36 35.14 -6.17 -25.21
C GLY A 36 36.57 -6.73 -25.26
N LYS A 37 37.14 -7.23 -24.15
CA LYS A 37 38.43 -7.91 -24.16
C LYS A 37 38.33 -9.31 -24.79
N PRO A 38 39.35 -9.77 -25.53
CA PRO A 38 39.47 -11.17 -25.92
C PRO A 38 39.53 -12.06 -24.67
N VAL A 39 38.68 -13.10 -24.66
CA VAL A 39 38.57 -14.04 -23.54
C VAL A 39 38.85 -15.47 -23.96
N GLN A 40 39.27 -16.28 -23.00
CA GLN A 40 39.50 -17.70 -23.12
C GLN A 40 38.83 -18.45 -21.95
N ILE A 41 38.36 -19.66 -22.22
CA ILE A 41 37.88 -20.56 -21.17
C ILE A 41 39.09 -21.24 -20.51
N HIS A 42 39.18 -21.08 -19.19
CA HIS A 42 40.20 -21.62 -18.32
C HIS A 42 39.63 -22.80 -17.51
N HIS A 43 40.34 -23.93 -17.50
CA HIS A 43 40.08 -25.07 -16.61
C HIS A 43 40.67 -24.79 -15.23
N ILE A 44 39.81 -24.65 -14.22
CA ILE A 44 40.19 -24.26 -12.85
C ILE A 44 41.11 -25.30 -12.20
N ASP A 45 40.88 -26.59 -12.46
CA ASP A 45 41.70 -27.70 -11.96
C ASP A 45 42.96 -28.00 -12.79
N GLU A 46 43.26 -27.16 -13.79
CA GLU A 46 44.36 -27.36 -14.75
C GLU A 46 44.30 -28.73 -15.50
N ASN A 47 43.13 -29.35 -15.55
CA ASN A 47 42.88 -30.60 -16.25
C ASN A 47 42.04 -30.36 -17.53
N PRO A 48 42.66 -30.39 -18.73
CA PRO A 48 41.97 -30.10 -19.98
C PRO A 48 40.94 -31.16 -20.41
N SER A 49 40.80 -32.27 -19.69
CA SER A 49 39.72 -33.23 -19.92
C SER A 49 38.49 -33.00 -19.05
N ASN A 50 38.55 -32.14 -18.04
CA ASN A 50 37.44 -31.86 -17.13
C ASN A 50 36.58 -30.70 -17.62
N ASN A 51 35.63 -31.01 -18.50
CA ASN A 51 34.74 -30.01 -19.10
C ASN A 51 33.45 -29.75 -18.30
N ALA A 52 33.42 -30.09 -17.00
CA ALA A 52 32.30 -29.71 -16.13
C ALA A 52 32.15 -28.18 -16.10
N ILE A 53 30.92 -27.66 -16.22
CA ILE A 53 30.66 -26.21 -16.32
C ILE A 53 31.23 -25.46 -15.10
N GLU A 54 31.21 -26.11 -13.94
CA GLU A 54 31.68 -25.64 -12.65
C GLU A 54 33.21 -25.51 -12.62
N ASN A 55 33.92 -26.30 -13.43
CA ASN A 55 35.37 -26.30 -13.58
C ASN A 55 35.87 -25.30 -14.65
N LEU A 56 34.96 -24.60 -15.34
CA LEU A 56 35.30 -23.70 -16.43
C LEU A 56 35.02 -22.24 -16.02
N ALA A 57 36.02 -21.38 -16.21
CA ALA A 57 35.91 -19.93 -15.99
C ALA A 57 36.31 -19.16 -17.25
N VAL A 58 35.67 -18.00 -17.49
CA VAL A 58 36.04 -17.12 -18.60
C VAL A 58 37.00 -16.05 -18.11
N LEU A 59 38.21 -16.03 -18.66
CA LEU A 59 39.27 -15.09 -18.31
C LEU A 59 39.72 -14.30 -19.55
N CYS A 60 40.03 -13.01 -19.40
CA CYS A 60 40.77 -12.30 -20.45
C CYS A 60 42.23 -12.77 -20.45
N PHE A 61 42.97 -12.54 -21.53
CA PHE A 61 44.36 -12.97 -21.64
C PHE A 61 45.27 -12.41 -20.52
N GLU A 62 45.03 -11.18 -20.07
CA GLU A 62 45.77 -10.59 -18.96
C GLU A 62 45.57 -11.37 -17.65
N CYS A 63 44.32 -11.59 -17.23
CA CYS A 63 44.01 -12.36 -16.02
C CYS A 63 44.37 -13.83 -16.17
N HIS A 64 44.26 -14.39 -17.38
CA HIS A 64 44.71 -15.76 -17.65
C HIS A 64 46.22 -15.89 -17.43
N ASN A 65 47.04 -14.91 -17.81
CA ASN A 65 48.48 -14.94 -17.58
C ASN A 65 48.83 -14.96 -16.08
N LEU A 66 48.00 -14.37 -15.22
CA LEU A 66 48.19 -14.40 -13.76
C LEU A 66 48.04 -15.81 -13.17
N THR A 67 47.39 -16.74 -13.87
CA THR A 67 47.29 -18.16 -13.47
C THR A 67 48.55 -18.95 -13.84
N MET A 68 49.46 -18.37 -14.63
CA MET A 68 50.67 -19.03 -15.11
C MET A 68 51.96 -18.49 -14.46
N LEU A 69 51.84 -17.55 -13.51
CA LEU A 69 53.01 -16.98 -12.82
C LEU A 69 53.73 -18.06 -11.98
N ILE A 70 55.05 -18.18 -12.18
CA ILE A 70 55.94 -19.07 -11.43
C ILE A 70 57.04 -18.20 -10.78
N GLY A 71 57.00 -18.07 -9.45
CA GLY A 71 57.94 -17.25 -8.68
C GLY A 71 57.69 -15.73 -8.77
N GLY A 72 58.27 -14.97 -7.83
CA GLY A 72 58.10 -13.52 -7.70
C GLY A 72 57.28 -13.10 -6.47
N PHE A 73 57.21 -11.78 -6.19
CA PHE A 73 56.46 -11.21 -5.08
C PHE A 73 54.94 -11.12 -5.34
N ALA A 74 54.52 -11.16 -6.60
CA ALA A 74 53.10 -11.10 -6.97
C ALA A 74 52.39 -12.41 -6.64
N LYS A 75 51.21 -12.34 -6.03
CA LYS A 75 50.37 -13.52 -5.78
C LYS A 75 49.79 -14.04 -7.09
N LYS A 76 49.95 -15.34 -7.34
CA LYS A 76 49.31 -16.08 -8.45
C LYS A 76 47.79 -15.98 -8.30
N LEU A 77 47.07 -15.85 -9.42
CA LEU A 77 45.63 -16.05 -9.43
C LEU A 77 45.35 -17.56 -9.37
N ASP A 78 44.92 -18.05 -8.21
CA ASP A 78 44.72 -19.48 -7.96
C ASP A 78 43.27 -19.95 -8.21
N ALA A 79 43.07 -21.27 -8.10
CA ALA A 79 41.78 -21.92 -8.36
C ALA A 79 40.68 -21.42 -7.43
N GLU A 80 40.97 -21.21 -6.13
CA GLU A 80 39.99 -20.76 -5.15
C GLU A 80 39.50 -19.35 -5.50
N GLN A 81 40.42 -18.45 -5.86
CA GLN A 81 40.07 -17.11 -6.29
C GLN A 81 39.21 -17.13 -7.57
N ILE A 82 39.56 -17.95 -8.55
CA ILE A 82 38.80 -18.06 -9.80
C ILE A 82 37.39 -18.57 -9.56
N ILE A 83 37.21 -19.55 -8.65
CA ILE A 83 35.88 -20.05 -8.26
C ILE A 83 35.02 -18.90 -7.70
N LEU A 84 35.58 -18.10 -6.79
CA LEU A 84 34.87 -16.97 -6.18
C LEU A 84 34.49 -15.91 -7.23
N TYR A 85 35.43 -15.49 -8.07
CA TYR A 85 35.17 -14.50 -9.11
C TYR A 85 34.15 -14.97 -10.14
N ARG A 86 34.23 -16.24 -10.56
CA ARG A 86 33.27 -16.86 -11.49
C ARG A 86 31.87 -16.87 -10.89
N ALA A 87 31.73 -17.34 -9.65
CA ALA A 87 30.43 -17.46 -9.00
C ALA A 87 29.76 -16.10 -8.82
N ASP A 88 30.51 -15.09 -8.34
CA ASP A 88 29.98 -13.74 -8.18
C ASP A 88 29.59 -13.11 -9.53
N TRP A 89 30.42 -13.28 -10.56
CA TRP A 89 30.13 -12.72 -11.88
C TRP A 89 28.90 -13.34 -12.53
N ALA A 90 28.76 -14.68 -12.50
CA ALA A 90 27.58 -15.35 -13.05
C ALA A 90 26.29 -14.89 -12.36
N ARG A 91 26.34 -14.66 -11.04
CA ARG A 91 25.21 -14.11 -10.27
C ARG A 91 24.85 -12.69 -10.74
N ILE A 92 25.84 -11.84 -10.98
CA ILE A 92 25.62 -10.46 -11.45
C ILE A 92 24.99 -10.45 -12.85
N VAL A 93 25.54 -11.22 -13.79
CA VAL A 93 25.01 -11.33 -15.17
C VAL A 93 23.55 -11.82 -15.16
N SER A 94 23.25 -12.84 -14.34
CA SER A 94 21.88 -13.34 -14.20
C SER A 94 20.92 -12.27 -13.67
N PHE A 95 21.36 -11.48 -12.69
CA PHE A 95 20.54 -10.39 -12.14
C PHE A 95 20.32 -9.28 -13.16
N GLN A 96 21.36 -8.87 -13.90
CA GLN A 96 21.26 -7.85 -14.93
C GLN A 96 20.24 -8.23 -16.01
N ARG A 97 20.29 -9.46 -16.51
CA ARG A 97 19.34 -9.95 -17.52
C ARG A 97 17.90 -9.96 -17.01
N MET A 98 17.68 -10.39 -15.77
CA MET A 98 16.34 -10.36 -15.16
C MET A 98 15.79 -8.93 -15.05
N VAL A 99 16.65 -7.95 -14.72
CA VAL A 99 16.26 -6.53 -14.64
C VAL A 99 15.93 -5.98 -16.02
N GLU A 100 16.71 -6.32 -17.04
CA GLU A 100 16.48 -5.91 -18.43
C GLU A 100 15.18 -6.49 -18.98
N GLU A 101 14.94 -7.80 -18.79
CA GLU A 101 13.68 -8.46 -19.17
C GLU A 101 12.47 -7.82 -18.50
N LYS A 102 12.58 -7.49 -17.20
CA LYS A 102 11.50 -6.80 -16.48
C LYS A 102 11.24 -5.40 -17.04
N ARG A 103 12.30 -4.64 -17.32
CA ARG A 103 12.19 -3.28 -17.87
C ARG A 103 11.56 -3.28 -19.27
N GLU A 104 11.91 -4.26 -20.10
CA GLU A 104 11.32 -4.44 -21.42
C GLU A 104 9.83 -4.78 -21.32
N SER A 105 9.46 -5.68 -20.40
CA SER A 105 8.06 -6.02 -20.13
C SER A 105 7.24 -4.83 -19.62
N GLU A 106 7.79 -3.99 -18.73
CA GLU A 106 7.11 -2.79 -18.23
C GLU A 106 6.91 -1.74 -19.32
N PHE A 107 7.87 -1.61 -20.24
CA PHE A 107 7.77 -0.70 -21.38
C PHE A 107 6.67 -1.11 -22.36
N VAL A 108 6.60 -2.40 -22.72
CA VAL A 108 5.55 -2.93 -23.61
C VAL A 108 4.16 -2.75 -23.01
N GLN A 109 3.99 -2.98 -21.70
CA GLN A 109 2.70 -2.76 -21.03
C GLN A 109 2.27 -1.29 -21.03
N ALA A 110 3.21 -0.35 -20.96
CA ALA A 110 2.92 1.07 -20.99
C ALA A 110 2.43 1.53 -22.38
N ASP A 111 3.04 1.05 -23.46
CA ASP A 111 2.62 1.37 -24.83
C ASP A 111 1.22 0.81 -25.13
N ASP A 112 0.95 -0.45 -24.79
CA ASP A 112 -0.39 -1.07 -24.93
C ASP A 112 -1.45 -0.30 -24.14
N GLN A 113 -1.10 0.22 -22.95
CA GLN A 113 -2.01 1.00 -22.13
C GLN A 113 -2.32 2.37 -22.77
N ILE A 114 -1.33 3.04 -23.37
CA ILE A 114 -1.53 4.33 -24.04
C ILE A 114 -2.47 4.15 -25.24
N ASP A 115 -2.23 3.16 -26.08
CA ASP A 115 -3.04 2.88 -27.27
C ASP A 115 -4.49 2.53 -26.90
N TYR A 116 -4.70 1.75 -25.84
CA TYR A 116 -6.04 1.45 -25.32
C TYR A 116 -6.78 2.71 -24.83
N VAL A 117 -6.08 3.57 -24.08
CA VAL A 117 -6.64 4.81 -23.53
C VAL A 117 -7.05 5.76 -24.64
N THR A 118 -6.19 5.96 -25.65
CA THR A 118 -6.46 6.88 -26.76
C THR A 118 -7.59 6.38 -27.65
N SER A 119 -7.53 5.10 -28.07
CA SER A 119 -8.55 4.48 -28.93
C SER A 119 -9.94 4.50 -28.30
N THR A 120 -10.02 4.19 -27.00
CA THR A 120 -11.29 4.24 -26.25
C THR A 120 -11.81 5.68 -26.16
N ALA A 121 -10.93 6.65 -25.90
CA ALA A 121 -11.32 8.06 -25.82
C ALA A 121 -11.78 8.64 -27.16
N GLU A 122 -11.24 8.16 -28.28
CA GLU A 122 -11.68 8.52 -29.63
C GLU A 122 -13.07 7.95 -29.93
N ALA A 123 -13.26 6.64 -29.75
CA ALA A 123 -14.56 5.99 -29.97
C ALA A 123 -15.69 6.63 -29.13
N LEU A 124 -15.44 6.93 -27.85
CA LEU A 124 -16.41 7.59 -26.99
C LEU A 124 -16.72 9.03 -27.45
N ARG A 125 -15.71 9.74 -27.96
CA ARG A 125 -15.84 11.11 -28.46
C ARG A 125 -16.66 11.17 -29.74
N GLU A 126 -16.42 10.26 -30.67
CA GLU A 126 -17.17 10.15 -31.93
C GLU A 126 -18.66 9.89 -31.67
N ASN A 127 -18.95 9.02 -30.71
CA ASN A 127 -20.31 8.70 -30.30
C ASN A 127 -20.95 9.75 -29.36
N LYS A 128 -20.26 10.86 -29.06
CA LYS A 128 -20.72 11.91 -28.13
C LYS A 128 -21.09 11.37 -26.74
N ALA A 129 -20.48 10.26 -26.32
CA ALA A 129 -20.71 9.63 -25.03
C ALA A 129 -19.93 10.36 -23.92
N TYR A 130 -20.28 11.62 -23.66
CA TYR A 130 -19.51 12.51 -22.81
C TYR A 130 -19.40 12.07 -21.35
N GLU A 131 -20.42 11.39 -20.82
CA GLU A 131 -20.39 10.84 -19.45
C GLU A 131 -19.30 9.77 -19.32
N LEU A 132 -19.30 8.80 -20.23
CA LEU A 132 -18.29 7.73 -20.27
C LEU A 132 -16.89 8.30 -20.54
N LEU A 133 -16.80 9.34 -21.36
CA LEU A 133 -15.53 10.00 -21.66
C LEU A 133 -14.96 10.72 -20.43
N ALA A 134 -15.82 11.37 -19.63
CA ALA A 134 -15.42 11.94 -18.35
C ALA A 134 -14.94 10.86 -17.36
N MET A 135 -15.67 9.75 -17.25
CA MET A 135 -15.27 8.62 -16.40
C MET A 135 -13.92 8.03 -16.83
N HIS A 136 -13.72 7.85 -18.14
CA HIS A 136 -12.47 7.36 -18.71
C HIS A 136 -11.28 8.25 -18.30
N TYR A 137 -11.39 9.56 -18.51
CA TYR A 137 -10.33 10.48 -18.10
C TYR A 137 -10.15 10.56 -16.59
N ASN A 138 -11.21 10.39 -15.78
CA ASN A 138 -11.07 10.30 -14.34
C ASN A 138 -10.21 9.09 -13.92
N THR A 139 -10.47 7.93 -14.52
CA THR A 139 -9.73 6.68 -14.23
C THR A 139 -8.24 6.80 -14.54
N TYR A 140 -7.88 7.50 -15.63
CA TYR A 140 -6.48 7.66 -16.07
C TYR A 140 -5.84 8.97 -15.61
N GLY A 141 -6.45 9.72 -14.69
CA GLY A 141 -5.88 10.94 -14.10
C GLY A 141 -5.89 12.18 -15.00
N GLY A 142 -6.63 12.18 -16.11
CA GLY A 142 -6.80 13.32 -17.01
C GLY A 142 -7.79 14.36 -16.50
N ILE A 143 -7.46 15.05 -15.40
CA ILE A 143 -8.38 15.96 -14.67
C ILE A 143 -9.00 17.05 -15.57
N ASP A 144 -8.21 17.72 -16.40
CA ASP A 144 -8.71 18.79 -17.28
C ASP A 144 -9.71 18.26 -18.33
N LEU A 145 -9.42 17.09 -18.89
CA LEU A 145 -10.28 16.45 -19.88
C LEU A 145 -11.54 15.89 -19.22
N ARG A 146 -11.42 15.27 -18.04
CA ARG A 146 -12.56 14.88 -17.21
C ARG A 146 -13.50 16.05 -17.03
N ASP A 147 -13.01 17.18 -16.52
CA ASP A 147 -13.83 18.35 -16.22
C ASP A 147 -14.46 18.97 -17.47
N LYS A 148 -13.70 19.05 -18.57
CA LYS A 148 -14.21 19.47 -19.88
C LYS A 148 -15.38 18.61 -20.35
N TYR A 149 -15.28 17.28 -20.24
CA TYR A 149 -16.32 16.37 -20.72
C TYR A 149 -17.50 16.26 -19.75
N ILE A 150 -17.30 16.49 -18.45
CA ILE A 150 -18.40 16.70 -17.49
C ILE A 150 -19.25 17.89 -17.91
N GLU A 151 -18.65 19.05 -18.20
CA GLU A 151 -19.40 20.23 -18.63
C GLU A 151 -20.15 19.99 -19.95
N LYS A 152 -19.56 19.23 -20.88
CA LYS A 152 -20.24 18.84 -22.12
C LYS A 152 -21.43 17.91 -21.88
N ALA A 153 -21.28 16.92 -20.99
CA ALA A 153 -22.35 16.00 -20.65
C ALA A 153 -23.54 16.74 -20.01
N ILE A 154 -23.26 17.60 -19.03
CA ILE A 154 -24.28 18.40 -18.34
C ILE A 154 -25.02 19.32 -19.33
N ARG A 155 -24.30 20.03 -20.19
CA ARG A 155 -24.90 20.89 -21.23
C ARG A 155 -25.73 20.13 -22.27
N SER A 156 -25.44 18.84 -22.48
CA SER A 156 -26.16 17.99 -23.43
C SER A 156 -27.46 17.40 -22.84
N GLY A 157 -27.77 17.67 -21.57
CA GLY A 157 -29.01 17.26 -20.92
C GLY A 157 -28.91 15.88 -20.28
N THR A 158 -28.04 15.75 -19.27
CA THR A 158 -27.91 14.52 -18.47
C THR A 158 -28.99 14.43 -17.37
N SER A 159 -29.22 13.24 -16.81
CA SER A 159 -30.15 13.05 -15.69
C SER A 159 -29.63 13.69 -14.40
N ALA A 160 -30.51 13.90 -13.42
CA ALA A 160 -30.12 14.41 -12.11
C ALA A 160 -29.06 13.52 -11.42
N GLU A 161 -29.18 12.19 -11.56
CA GLU A 161 -28.24 11.23 -10.98
C GLU A 161 -26.88 11.28 -11.66
N SER A 162 -26.88 11.36 -13.00
CA SER A 162 -25.64 11.48 -13.76
C SER A 162 -24.97 12.83 -13.49
N GLU A 163 -25.73 13.93 -13.38
CA GLU A 163 -25.17 15.22 -12.97
C GLU A 163 -24.53 15.15 -11.58
N LEU A 164 -25.21 14.57 -10.59
CA LEU A 164 -24.67 14.36 -9.24
C LEU A 164 -23.44 13.48 -9.24
N PHE A 165 -23.45 12.39 -10.00
CA PHE A 165 -22.29 11.54 -10.16
C PHE A 165 -21.11 12.29 -10.77
N LEU A 166 -21.30 12.95 -11.90
CA LEU A 166 -20.25 13.69 -12.59
C LEU A 166 -19.69 14.82 -11.71
N ARG A 167 -20.56 15.61 -11.07
CA ARG A 167 -20.13 16.66 -10.13
C ARG A 167 -19.38 16.11 -8.92
N SER A 168 -19.76 14.92 -8.43
CA SER A 168 -19.01 14.25 -7.36
C SER A 168 -17.59 13.84 -7.78
N LEU A 169 -17.37 13.47 -9.05
CA LEU A 169 -16.01 13.19 -9.56
C LEU A 169 -15.11 14.44 -9.53
N GLN A 170 -15.69 15.64 -9.57
CA GLN A 170 -14.96 16.91 -9.45
C GLN A 170 -14.73 17.32 -8.00
N GLY A 171 -15.29 16.61 -7.03
CA GLY A 171 -15.41 17.08 -5.66
C GLY A 171 -16.33 18.30 -5.52
N ARG A 172 -17.25 18.52 -6.47
CA ARG A 172 -18.14 19.69 -6.52
C ARG A 172 -19.63 19.33 -6.57
N ALA A 173 -20.03 18.34 -5.77
CA ALA A 173 -21.43 17.92 -5.67
C ALA A 173 -22.36 19.04 -5.18
N ASP A 174 -21.82 20.05 -4.50
CA ASP A 174 -22.48 21.28 -4.07
C ASP A 174 -23.05 22.12 -5.22
N LEU A 175 -22.55 21.92 -6.46
CA LEU A 175 -23.08 22.61 -7.63
C LEU A 175 -24.38 22.01 -8.17
N VAL A 176 -24.82 20.85 -7.66
CA VAL A 176 -26.08 20.26 -8.08
C VAL A 176 -27.22 20.92 -7.30
N PRO A 177 -28.27 21.42 -7.98
CA PRO A 177 -29.44 21.99 -7.32
C PRO A 177 -30.03 21.06 -6.25
N ASN A 178 -30.33 21.61 -5.07
CA ASN A 178 -30.86 20.86 -3.94
C ASN A 178 -32.18 20.15 -4.28
N GLU A 179 -32.98 20.70 -5.18
CA GLU A 179 -34.22 20.11 -5.66
C GLU A 179 -33.95 18.78 -6.38
N LYS A 180 -32.92 18.74 -7.25
CA LYS A 180 -32.50 17.52 -7.95
C LYS A 180 -31.99 16.47 -6.98
N VAL A 181 -31.15 16.87 -6.02
CA VAL A 181 -30.65 15.96 -4.98
C VAL A 181 -31.81 15.39 -4.16
N SER A 182 -32.75 16.24 -3.76
CA SER A 182 -33.93 15.83 -2.99
C SER A 182 -34.84 14.88 -3.77
N GLU A 183 -35.00 15.09 -5.08
CA GLU A 183 -35.73 14.18 -5.98
C GLU A 183 -35.06 12.80 -6.04
N ILE A 184 -33.73 12.75 -6.22
CA ILE A 184 -32.95 11.50 -6.23
C ILE A 184 -33.16 10.74 -4.92
N ILE A 185 -32.98 11.42 -3.78
CA ILE A 185 -33.16 10.83 -2.45
C ILE A 185 -34.58 10.31 -2.27
N SER A 186 -35.59 11.12 -2.62
CA SER A 186 -37.01 10.74 -2.49
C SER A 186 -37.34 9.50 -3.31
N ARG A 187 -36.82 9.41 -4.54
CA ARG A 187 -37.01 8.23 -5.40
C ARG A 187 -36.34 7.01 -4.78
N GLN A 188 -35.07 7.11 -4.40
CA GLN A 188 -34.33 5.99 -3.81
C GLN A 188 -34.92 5.53 -2.46
N GLN A 189 -35.51 6.43 -1.68
CA GLN A 189 -36.26 6.10 -0.45
C GLN A 189 -37.53 5.29 -0.76
N ARG A 190 -38.32 5.70 -1.76
CA ARG A 190 -39.50 4.94 -2.19
C ARG A 190 -39.13 3.54 -2.67
N ASP A 191 -38.03 3.43 -3.42
CA ASP A 191 -37.54 2.17 -3.98
C ASP A 191 -36.80 1.32 -2.94
N LYS A 192 -36.61 1.82 -1.71
CA LYS A 192 -35.80 1.20 -0.63
C LYS A 192 -34.40 0.82 -1.09
N SER A 193 -33.80 1.60 -1.99
CA SER A 193 -32.46 1.35 -2.52
C SER A 193 -31.40 1.84 -1.54
N TYR A 194 -31.21 1.13 -0.41
CA TYR A 194 -30.36 1.59 0.70
C TYR A 194 -28.90 1.85 0.29
N LEU A 195 -28.31 0.98 -0.53
CA LEU A 195 -26.93 1.16 -1.00
C LEU A 195 -26.78 2.39 -1.91
N SER A 196 -27.78 2.65 -2.76
CA SER A 196 -27.82 3.85 -3.59
C SER A 196 -28.00 5.11 -2.73
N LEU A 197 -28.86 5.06 -1.70
CA LEU A 197 -29.00 6.14 -0.72
C LEU A 197 -27.69 6.43 -0.01
N GLY A 198 -26.99 5.39 0.46
CA GLY A 198 -25.68 5.50 1.10
C GLY A 198 -24.69 6.28 0.23
N ARG A 199 -24.56 5.89 -1.04
CA ARG A 199 -23.73 6.59 -2.03
C ARG A 199 -24.17 8.03 -2.27
N THR A 200 -25.47 8.27 -2.42
CA THR A 200 -26.01 9.63 -2.64
C THR A 200 -25.66 10.56 -1.48
N TYR A 201 -25.90 10.12 -0.24
CA TYR A 201 -25.57 10.89 0.96
C TYR A 201 -24.06 11.12 1.10
N ALA A 202 -23.23 10.12 0.79
CA ALA A 202 -21.77 10.28 0.81
C ALA A 202 -21.31 11.35 -0.19
N LYS A 203 -21.87 11.39 -1.41
CA LYS A 203 -21.54 12.39 -2.43
C LYS A 203 -21.83 13.82 -1.98
N ILE A 204 -22.86 14.02 -1.15
CA ILE A 204 -23.23 15.34 -0.61
C ILE A 204 -22.66 15.60 0.79
N ASN A 205 -21.70 14.78 1.25
CA ASN A 205 -21.05 14.87 2.56
C ASN A 205 -21.99 14.71 3.78
N ASP A 206 -23.17 14.11 3.61
CA ASP A 206 -24.04 13.74 4.72
C ASP A 206 -23.67 12.34 5.24
N TRP A 207 -22.51 12.28 5.91
CA TRP A 207 -21.94 11.02 6.39
C TRP A 207 -22.81 10.25 7.39
N PRO A 208 -23.55 10.89 8.33
CA PRO A 208 -24.47 10.18 9.21
C PRO A 208 -25.53 9.40 8.44
N ASN A 209 -26.17 10.03 7.45
CA ASN A 209 -27.15 9.33 6.61
C ASN A 209 -26.47 8.33 5.67
N ALA A 210 -25.29 8.64 5.14
CA ALA A 210 -24.55 7.72 4.28
C ALA A 210 -24.29 6.39 5.01
N VAL A 211 -23.64 6.45 6.17
CA VAL A 211 -23.29 5.28 7.00
C VAL A 211 -24.54 4.50 7.38
N LYS A 212 -25.59 5.19 7.84
CA LYS A 212 -26.88 4.55 8.17
C LYS A 212 -27.40 3.69 7.02
N HIS A 213 -27.43 4.23 5.80
CA HIS A 213 -28.01 3.52 4.66
C HIS A 213 -27.07 2.46 4.08
N TYR A 214 -25.75 2.65 4.13
CA TYR A 214 -24.79 1.57 3.86
C TYR A 214 -25.01 0.39 4.82
N CYS A 215 -25.10 0.64 6.13
CA CYS A 215 -25.32 -0.41 7.12
C CYS A 215 -26.63 -1.18 6.86
N LEU A 216 -27.72 -0.49 6.50
CA LEU A 216 -28.99 -1.13 6.14
C LEU A 216 -28.84 -2.02 4.89
N GLY A 217 -28.21 -1.52 3.83
CA GLY A 217 -28.03 -2.28 2.59
C GLY A 217 -27.04 -3.45 2.71
N ILE A 218 -26.00 -3.30 3.53
CA ILE A 218 -25.06 -4.38 3.86
C ILE A 218 -25.78 -5.47 4.66
N ALA A 219 -26.57 -5.10 5.67
CA ALA A 219 -27.36 -6.05 6.45
C ALA A 219 -28.34 -6.83 5.55
N GLU A 220 -29.08 -6.15 4.67
CA GLU A 220 -29.98 -6.80 3.71
C GLU A 220 -29.22 -7.75 2.77
N SER A 221 -28.01 -7.38 2.32
CA SER A 221 -27.17 -8.25 1.50
C SER A 221 -26.74 -9.52 2.25
N ILE A 222 -26.41 -9.40 3.54
CA ILE A 222 -26.05 -10.54 4.38
C ILE A 222 -27.27 -11.45 4.59
N ASP A 223 -28.41 -10.87 4.95
CA ASP A 223 -29.66 -11.61 5.19
C ASP A 223 -30.14 -12.33 3.93
N GLY A 224 -29.92 -11.74 2.76
CA GLY A 224 -30.19 -12.34 1.45
C GLY A 224 -29.15 -13.34 0.96
N GLY A 225 -28.10 -13.64 1.75
CA GLY A 225 -27.03 -14.57 1.37
C GLY A 225 -26.10 -14.07 0.28
N ASN A 226 -26.06 -12.76 0.02
CA ASN A 226 -25.18 -12.12 -0.96
C ASN A 226 -23.91 -11.57 -0.28
N GLN A 227 -23.01 -12.47 0.13
CA GLN A 227 -21.80 -12.09 0.88
C GLN A 227 -20.85 -11.22 0.05
N PHE A 228 -20.80 -11.42 -1.27
CA PHE A 228 -19.97 -10.60 -2.14
C PHE A 228 -20.41 -9.14 -2.12
N SER A 229 -21.70 -8.86 -2.33
CA SER A 229 -22.22 -7.50 -2.24
C SER A 229 -21.94 -6.89 -0.86
N ALA A 230 -22.24 -7.64 0.22
CA ALA A 230 -21.98 -7.16 1.57
C ALA A 230 -20.52 -6.76 1.78
N ALA A 231 -19.57 -7.62 1.37
CA ALA A 231 -18.14 -7.35 1.47
C ALA A 231 -17.70 -6.18 0.59
N TYR A 232 -18.20 -6.10 -0.65
CA TYR A 232 -17.89 -5.02 -1.58
C TYR A 232 -18.32 -3.67 -1.01
N TYR A 233 -19.55 -3.55 -0.51
CA TYR A 233 -20.06 -2.28 0.01
C TYR A 233 -19.48 -1.90 1.37
N LEU A 234 -19.11 -2.90 2.20
CA LEU A 234 -18.36 -2.63 3.42
C LEU A 234 -16.97 -2.06 3.09
N LYS A 235 -16.27 -2.65 2.12
CA LYS A 235 -14.98 -2.13 1.63
C LYS A 235 -15.13 -0.71 1.08
N GLU A 236 -16.16 -0.47 0.26
CA GLU A 236 -16.43 0.86 -0.29
C GLU A 236 -16.66 1.91 0.80
N LEU A 237 -17.43 1.60 1.84
CA LEU A 237 -17.66 2.51 2.97
C LEU A 237 -16.36 2.83 3.74
N CYS A 238 -15.51 1.82 3.95
CA CYS A 238 -14.21 1.99 4.59
C CYS A 238 -13.26 2.85 3.74
N ASP A 239 -13.14 2.55 2.45
CA ASP A 239 -12.27 3.26 1.50
C ASP A 239 -12.71 4.73 1.32
N ALA A 240 -14.01 5.01 1.46
CA ALA A 240 -14.55 6.36 1.43
C ALA A 240 -14.18 7.20 2.68
N GLY A 241 -13.53 6.61 3.69
CA GLY A 241 -13.10 7.32 4.90
C GLY A 241 -14.23 7.65 5.86
N ALA A 242 -15.36 6.92 5.79
CA ALA A 242 -16.57 7.25 6.55
C ALA A 242 -16.35 7.32 8.07
N VAL A 243 -15.48 6.47 8.62
CA VAL A 243 -15.14 6.48 10.06
C VAL A 243 -14.50 7.79 10.47
N ALA A 244 -13.48 8.24 9.72
CA ALA A 244 -12.83 9.52 9.99
C ALA A 244 -13.83 10.68 9.88
N LYS A 245 -14.70 10.65 8.86
CA LYS A 245 -15.73 11.69 8.66
C LYS A 245 -16.73 11.77 9.81
N LEU A 246 -17.12 10.65 10.41
CA LEU A 246 -17.96 10.67 11.61
C LEU A 246 -17.23 11.27 12.82
N PHE A 247 -15.95 10.96 13.02
CA PHE A 247 -15.16 11.57 14.09
C PHE A 247 -14.91 13.07 13.87
N GLU A 248 -14.71 13.52 12.63
CA GLU A 248 -14.61 14.94 12.30
C GLU A 248 -15.90 15.70 12.67
N LEU A 249 -17.06 15.16 12.30
CA LEU A 249 -18.36 15.75 12.64
C LEU A 249 -18.60 15.78 14.16
N GLU A 250 -18.25 14.70 14.84
CA GLU A 250 -18.37 14.61 16.29
C GLU A 250 -17.42 15.58 16.98
N LEU A 251 -16.17 15.69 16.52
CA LEU A 251 -15.20 16.66 17.01
C LEU A 251 -15.71 18.09 16.89
N GLU A 252 -16.29 18.46 15.75
CA GLU A 252 -16.88 19.78 15.55
C GLU A 252 -18.04 20.03 16.53
N SER A 253 -18.95 19.06 16.67
CA SER A 253 -20.08 19.12 17.59
C SER A 253 -19.62 19.29 19.05
N ARG A 254 -18.64 18.49 19.48
CA ARG A 254 -18.10 18.50 20.85
C ARG A 254 -17.31 19.75 21.15
N SER A 255 -16.64 20.32 20.15
CA SER A 255 -15.97 21.62 20.26
C SER A 255 -16.96 22.75 20.56
N LYS A 256 -18.14 22.74 19.93
CA LYS A 256 -19.19 23.77 20.16
C LYS A 256 -19.74 23.78 21.58
N ILE A 257 -19.84 22.61 22.21
CA ILE A 257 -20.37 22.47 23.58
C ILE A 257 -19.27 22.41 24.65
N GLY A 258 -17.99 22.49 24.25
CA GLY A 258 -16.86 22.49 25.18
C GLY A 258 -16.58 21.13 25.85
N ASP A 259 -17.00 20.02 25.23
CA ASP A 259 -16.82 18.67 25.78
C ASP A 259 -15.39 18.16 25.52
N LEU A 260 -14.47 18.47 26.43
CA LEU A 260 -13.04 18.23 26.27
C LEU A 260 -12.69 16.74 26.12
N TRP A 261 -13.35 15.87 26.89
CA TRP A 261 -13.10 14.43 26.84
C TRP A 261 -13.36 13.86 25.46
N TRP A 262 -14.52 14.19 24.88
CA TRP A 262 -14.88 13.69 23.56
C TRP A 262 -14.08 14.33 22.43
N GLN A 263 -13.67 15.59 22.56
CA GLN A 263 -12.72 16.20 21.61
C GLN A 263 -11.40 15.43 21.57
N VAL A 264 -10.83 15.14 22.76
CA VAL A 264 -9.60 14.34 22.88
C VAL A 264 -9.78 12.96 22.26
N ARG A 265 -10.89 12.28 22.57
CA ARG A 265 -11.16 10.96 21.98
C ARG A 265 -11.28 11.00 20.45
N CYS A 266 -11.96 11.99 19.88
CA CYS A 266 -12.06 12.10 18.42
C CYS A 266 -10.69 12.31 17.78
N LEU A 267 -9.86 13.20 18.35
CA LEU A 267 -8.51 13.46 17.83
C LEU A 267 -7.59 12.23 17.89
N GLU A 268 -7.73 11.40 18.94
CA GLU A 268 -7.00 10.13 19.04
C GLU A 268 -7.41 9.13 17.94
N GLU A 269 -8.73 8.97 17.69
CA GLU A 269 -9.23 8.07 16.65
C GLU A 269 -8.90 8.57 15.24
N LEU A 270 -8.80 9.89 15.06
CA LEU A 270 -8.34 10.53 13.82
C LEU A 270 -6.81 10.44 13.63
N GLY A 271 -6.05 10.12 14.69
CA GLY A 271 -4.59 10.13 14.67
C GLY A 271 -3.97 11.52 14.54
N TRP A 272 -4.72 12.58 14.87
CA TRP A 272 -4.31 13.98 14.77
C TRP A 272 -3.52 14.40 16.01
N ASN A 273 -2.32 13.82 16.17
CA ASN A 273 -1.50 13.97 17.38
C ASN A 273 -1.08 15.42 17.66
N SER A 274 -0.78 16.20 16.61
CA SER A 274 -0.36 17.60 16.76
C SER A 274 -1.49 18.47 17.31
N GLU A 275 -2.70 18.29 16.77
CA GLU A 275 -3.91 18.98 17.19
C GLU A 275 -4.34 18.54 18.59
N LEU A 276 -4.20 17.24 18.90
CA LEU A 276 -4.41 16.70 20.23
C LEU A 276 -3.49 17.33 21.28
N ASP A 277 -2.18 17.35 21.01
CA ASP A 277 -1.20 17.96 21.92
C ASP A 277 -1.48 19.44 22.12
N ALA A 278 -1.80 20.17 21.04
CA ALA A 278 -2.16 21.58 21.10
C ALA A 278 -3.42 21.81 21.95
N LEU A 279 -4.48 20.99 21.78
CA LEU A 279 -5.70 21.07 22.57
C LEU A 279 -5.42 20.82 24.05
N LEU A 280 -4.68 19.75 24.37
CA LEU A 280 -4.34 19.40 25.76
C LEU A 280 -3.56 20.53 26.43
N VAL A 281 -2.54 21.08 25.75
CA VAL A 281 -1.74 22.19 26.28
C VAL A 281 -2.58 23.45 26.47
N ALA A 282 -3.44 23.80 25.51
CA ALA A 282 -4.35 24.94 25.61
C ALA A 282 -5.35 24.79 26.77
N LYS A 283 -5.71 23.55 27.11
CA LYS A 283 -6.65 23.19 28.19
C LYS A 283 -5.97 22.77 29.49
N ARG A 284 -4.66 23.01 29.62
CA ARG A 284 -3.85 22.62 30.78
C ARG A 284 -4.52 22.98 32.12
N SER A 285 -4.89 24.24 32.32
CA SER A 285 -5.44 24.70 33.60
C SER A 285 -6.76 24.03 33.95
N GLU A 286 -7.61 23.78 32.94
CA GLU A 286 -8.88 23.07 33.09
C GLU A 286 -8.66 21.61 33.50
N ILE A 287 -7.72 20.92 32.84
CA ILE A 287 -7.38 19.51 33.10
C ILE A 287 -6.70 19.35 34.48
N GLU A 288 -5.76 20.23 34.83
CA GLU A 288 -5.10 20.19 36.14
C GLU A 288 -6.09 20.48 37.27
N ALA A 289 -7.05 21.39 37.06
CA ALA A 289 -8.08 21.73 38.04
C ALA A 289 -9.15 20.64 38.21
N SER A 290 -9.55 19.95 37.13
CA SER A 290 -10.54 18.88 37.20
C SER A 290 -10.01 17.61 37.85
N ASN A 291 -8.68 17.45 37.90
CA ASN A 291 -7.99 16.24 38.35
C ASN A 291 -8.47 14.97 37.62
N ASP A 292 -8.84 15.12 36.34
CA ASP A 292 -9.29 14.03 35.50
C ASP A 292 -8.13 13.03 35.25
N LEU A 293 -8.26 11.84 35.84
CA LEU A 293 -7.24 10.79 35.79
C LEU A 293 -7.01 10.21 34.38
N LEU A 294 -7.94 10.42 33.44
CA LEU A 294 -7.80 9.98 32.05
C LEU A 294 -7.10 11.03 31.19
N LEU A 295 -7.27 12.32 31.50
CA LEU A 295 -6.67 13.43 30.74
C LEU A 295 -5.30 13.85 31.26
N LEU A 296 -5.05 13.77 32.56
CA LEU A 296 -3.77 14.18 33.18
C LEU A 296 -2.54 13.47 32.58
N PRO A 297 -2.53 12.13 32.39
CA PRO A 297 -1.40 11.48 31.73
C PRO A 297 -1.14 12.01 30.31
N LYS A 298 -2.22 12.26 29.56
CA LYS A 298 -2.15 12.71 28.16
C LYS A 298 -1.56 14.14 28.10
N LEU A 299 -2.06 15.03 28.95
CA LEU A 299 -1.51 16.38 29.10
C LEU A 299 0.00 16.35 29.42
N TYR A 300 0.43 15.55 30.39
CA TYR A 300 1.85 15.49 30.76
C TYR A 300 2.72 14.88 29.68
N LEU A 301 2.18 13.98 28.84
CA LEU A 301 2.89 13.49 27.66
C LEU A 301 3.04 14.61 26.61
N ALA A 302 1.98 15.36 26.32
CA ALA A 302 2.00 16.50 25.39
C ALA A 302 3.00 17.59 25.83
N LEU A 303 3.18 17.81 27.14
CA LEU A 303 4.17 18.74 27.70
C LEU A 303 5.61 18.18 27.74
N GLY A 304 5.83 16.91 27.38
CA GLY A 304 7.13 16.24 27.51
C GLY A 304 7.50 15.84 28.95
N GLU A 305 6.58 15.97 29.90
CA GLU A 305 6.78 15.73 31.34
C GLU A 305 6.59 14.25 31.72
N ARG A 306 7.38 13.36 31.11
CA ARG A 306 7.22 11.88 31.23
C ARG A 306 7.12 11.36 32.67
N LYS A 307 7.86 11.94 33.62
CA LYS A 307 7.81 11.52 35.03
C LYS A 307 6.43 11.80 35.65
N ARG A 308 5.84 12.97 35.37
CA ARG A 308 4.50 13.32 35.85
C ARG A 308 3.43 12.46 35.18
N ALA A 309 3.59 12.16 33.88
CA ALA A 309 2.71 11.23 33.18
C ALA A 309 2.69 9.84 33.83
N ILE A 310 3.85 9.27 34.13
CA ILE A 310 3.96 7.95 34.80
C ILE A 310 3.29 7.97 36.18
N THR A 311 3.49 9.03 36.96
CA THR A 311 2.83 9.17 38.27
C THR A 311 1.31 9.23 38.13
N ALA A 312 0.79 10.00 37.16
CA ALA A 312 -0.64 10.08 36.89
C ALA A 312 -1.22 8.72 36.48
N LEU A 313 -0.55 7.96 35.61
CA LEU A 313 -0.95 6.60 35.23
C LEU A 313 -0.99 5.64 36.42
N LYS A 314 0.00 5.72 37.33
CA LYS A 314 0.00 4.90 38.56
C LYS A 314 -1.20 5.22 39.44
N THR A 315 -1.53 6.51 39.60
CA THR A 315 -2.71 6.95 40.35
C THR A 315 -4.00 6.43 39.72
N GLN A 316 -4.10 6.52 38.38
CA GLN A 316 -5.24 5.99 37.63
C GLN A 316 -5.40 4.48 37.86
N ALA A 317 -4.33 3.69 37.71
CA ALA A 317 -4.35 2.24 37.94
C ALA A 317 -4.77 1.89 39.39
N ALA A 318 -4.20 2.58 40.38
CA ALA A 318 -4.55 2.37 41.78
C ALA A 318 -6.01 2.72 42.11
N SER A 319 -6.63 3.64 41.36
CA SER A 319 -8.05 3.98 41.49
C SER A 319 -8.98 2.90 40.91
N ALA A 320 -8.58 2.26 39.80
CA ALA A 320 -9.35 1.19 39.17
C ALA A 320 -9.44 -0.07 40.04
N ASP A 321 -8.35 -0.43 40.74
CA ASP A 321 -8.31 -1.57 41.67
C ASP A 321 -9.23 -1.38 42.89
N ARG A 322 -9.46 -0.14 43.33
CA ARG A 322 -10.40 0.16 44.43
C ARG A 322 -11.85 -0.05 44.04
N PHE A 323 -12.22 0.18 42.78
CA PHE A 323 -13.56 -0.12 42.28
C PHE A 323 -13.78 -1.62 42.07
N SER A 324 -12.77 -2.36 41.58
CA SER A 324 -12.84 -3.81 41.41
C SER A 324 -12.96 -4.58 42.74
N SER A 325 -12.33 -4.06 43.81
CA SER A 325 -12.32 -4.70 45.13
C SER A 325 -13.54 -4.38 46.01
N ALA A 326 -14.23 -3.26 45.76
CA ALA A 326 -15.46 -2.90 46.46
C ALA A 326 -16.68 -3.75 46.03
N ASP A 327 -16.73 -4.20 44.77
CA ASP A 327 -17.85 -5.02 44.25
C ASP A 327 -17.82 -6.48 44.73
N ARG A 328 -16.68 -6.96 45.25
CA ARG A 328 -16.56 -8.31 45.83
C ARG A 328 -17.12 -8.43 47.25
N LYS A 329 -17.55 -7.32 47.88
CA LYS A 329 -18.07 -7.29 49.27
C LYS A 329 -19.56 -6.96 49.39
N ARG A 330 -20.35 -6.99 48.31
CA ARG A 330 -21.82 -6.98 48.44
C ARG A 330 -22.30 -8.39 48.82
N PRO A 331 -23.01 -8.58 49.94
CA PRO A 331 -23.66 -9.85 50.22
C PRO A 331 -24.70 -10.10 49.14
N ARG A 332 -24.72 -11.32 48.58
CA ARG A 332 -25.77 -11.79 47.67
C ARG A 332 -27.09 -11.81 48.44
N GLY A 333 -27.79 -10.68 48.47
CA GLY A 333 -29.13 -10.54 49.00
C GLY A 333 -30.09 -11.43 48.22
N GLY A 334 -30.79 -12.30 48.94
CA GLY A 334 -31.65 -13.35 48.39
C GLY A 334 -32.70 -12.83 47.42
N SER A 335 -32.86 -13.57 46.33
CA SER A 335 -33.95 -13.41 45.38
C SER A 335 -35.27 -13.83 46.04
N ASP A 336 -36.06 -12.85 46.45
CA ASP A 336 -37.44 -13.06 46.86
C ASP A 336 -38.30 -13.35 45.62
N LYS A 337 -38.65 -14.63 45.45
CA LYS A 337 -39.61 -15.11 44.46
C LYS A 337 -41.00 -14.66 44.88
N LYS A 338 -41.58 -13.63 44.25
CA LYS A 338 -43.04 -13.46 44.19
C LYS A 338 -43.47 -12.47 43.09
N ARG A 339 -44.05 -13.00 42.01
CA ARG A 339 -45.25 -12.48 41.30
C ARG A 339 -45.60 -13.49 40.20
N ARG A 340 -46.59 -14.35 40.44
CA ARG A 340 -48.05 -14.15 40.32
C ARG A 340 -48.52 -14.36 38.87
N LYS A 341 -49.09 -15.55 38.66
CA LYS A 341 -50.20 -15.80 37.74
C LYS A 341 -51.39 -14.94 38.17
N SER A 342 -51.98 -14.21 37.24
CA SER A 342 -53.41 -13.91 37.07
C SER A 342 -53.57 -13.33 35.68
#